data_AF-A0A842UAD3-F1
#
_entry.id   AF-A0A842UAD3-F1
#
_cell.length_a   1.000
_cell.length_b   1.000
_cell.length_c   1.000
_cell.angle_alpha   90.00
_cell.angle_beta   90.00
_cell.angle_gamma   90.00
#
_symmetry.space_group_name_H-M   'P 1'
#
loop_
_entity.id
_entity.type
_entity.pdbx_description
1 polymer ?
#
loop_
_entity_poly.entity_id
_entity_poly.type
_entity_poly.pdbx_seq_one_letter_code
_entity_poly.pdbx_strand_id
1 'polypeptide(L)'
;MSLNFKHMFILIIVFVILTGSTFLYANSQRERNTVVLTGLNLGEKIGREYPSLTEQDLSGLKSGIIHTQEGKTKYSQYLRFKAADFETGYFLHGEDNFGRVGDFLFWVEDEPMFEYEVQFHEGFESRVRDNELIDIEDENLRMLDAIFNVVRAEIDPDRKEVELIMVGGKKDQLLMREGETKVLTFGGRRTVISVLYISDGGREPRVILRVNGVDSKPLEQGDTASFPDGTFLGVAEVLPAEAGEEIRDMVVLSGGAGGSKIRLRDTDFTDNSFATGKVEVNGQNIEDGKVMILGQIYDNNQKFRISSIRYRLLAHAKGGGDVYVPPNHGLREYLFEPEGMLVDNFEIISGGIKGGGTGTRVPSNLIRLQPKGDDRYNLVFTNVRGQTYNIPFVTTENGFGYGYDKGTLHFQEGGGPPVYPIARNDFFVATNRNDISGFTNVLRYTGYNSASNTLSFEDLASGSYSTVIDPATGEGNVVIGGQTYSVYVDTANPDAPIAVDLTGDNGWGDEANVVVMGGGIIDLGPGAMRVTTLERMFDEPAGDEEISITIIDGGDYVNADVPDQADIDMLEASGDEEQGMSRYGVLVKVLERGGSDDPDEIQLFYPVSGRRAVGQAVGRVAVTLEREKLVAR
;
A
#
# COMPACT_ATOMS: atom_id res chain seq x y z
N MET A 1 -21.94 -66.27 -24.29
CA MET A 1 -20.69 -65.93 -24.99
C MET A 1 -20.44 -64.46 -24.75
N SER A 2 -19.81 -64.06 -23.64
CA SER A 2 -18.38 -64.18 -23.28
C SER A 2 -17.47 -63.18 -24.01
N LEU A 3 -16.85 -62.31 -23.18
CA LEU A 3 -15.69 -61.45 -23.39
C LEU A 3 -15.96 -60.11 -24.13
N ASN A 4 -15.40 -58.97 -23.71
CA ASN A 4 -14.21 -58.79 -22.89
C ASN A 4 -14.24 -57.48 -22.07
N PHE A 5 -14.01 -57.63 -20.77
CA PHE A 5 -13.92 -56.60 -19.74
C PHE A 5 -12.43 -56.40 -19.45
N LYS A 6 -11.75 -55.50 -20.19
CA LYS A 6 -10.37 -55.07 -19.95
C LYS A 6 -10.18 -53.75 -20.72
N HIS A 7 -9.53 -52.77 -20.08
CA HIS A 7 -9.41 -51.33 -20.42
C HIS A 7 -10.42 -50.37 -19.74
N MET A 8 -10.86 -50.69 -18.52
CA MET A 8 -11.44 -49.71 -17.59
C MET A 8 -10.47 -49.52 -16.40
N PHE A 9 -9.29 -48.96 -16.65
CA PHE A 9 -8.39 -48.36 -15.65
C PHE A 9 -7.27 -47.69 -16.46
N ILE A 10 -6.95 -46.43 -16.15
CA ILE A 10 -6.05 -45.50 -16.87
C ILE A 10 -6.76 -44.61 -17.92
N LEU A 11 -7.60 -43.69 -17.42
CA LEU A 11 -7.70 -42.30 -17.94
C LEU A 11 -8.45 -41.41 -16.91
N ILE A 12 -7.93 -41.36 -15.68
CA ILE A 12 -8.24 -40.31 -14.70
C ILE A 12 -6.88 -39.65 -14.45
N ILE A 13 -6.83 -38.33 -14.58
CA ILE A 13 -5.66 -37.44 -14.71
C ILE A 13 -5.42 -37.06 -16.19
N VAL A 14 -5.44 -35.75 -16.44
CA VAL A 14 -5.40 -35.03 -17.74
C VAL A 14 -6.75 -34.84 -18.44
N PHE A 15 -7.67 -34.08 -17.82
CA PHE A 15 -8.56 -33.14 -18.53
C PHE A 15 -9.24 -32.18 -17.52
N VAL A 16 -8.45 -31.33 -16.87
CA VAL A 16 -8.94 -30.12 -16.16
C VAL A 16 -8.03 -28.96 -16.57
N ILE A 17 -8.12 -28.54 -17.82
CA ILE A 17 -7.69 -27.20 -18.25
C ILE A 17 -8.68 -26.78 -19.34
N LEU A 18 -9.16 -25.54 -19.23
CA LEU A 18 -10.10 -24.84 -20.12
C LEU A 18 -11.57 -25.25 -20.02
N THR A 19 -12.33 -24.55 -19.17
CA THR A 19 -13.40 -23.64 -19.65
C THR A 19 -13.87 -22.71 -18.54
N GLY A 20 -13.68 -21.40 -18.75
CA GLY A 20 -14.71 -20.39 -18.53
C GLY A 20 -15.20 -20.14 -17.10
N SER A 21 -14.48 -19.28 -16.40
CA SER A 21 -14.97 -18.54 -15.23
C SER A 21 -16.07 -17.54 -15.66
N THR A 22 -17.32 -17.99 -15.69
CA THR A 22 -18.48 -17.11 -15.56
C THR A 22 -19.37 -17.66 -14.46
N PHE A 23 -18.94 -17.49 -13.21
CA PHE A 23 -19.81 -17.72 -12.06
C PHE A 23 -20.60 -16.45 -11.78
N LEU A 24 -21.89 -16.57 -12.05
CA LEU A 24 -22.98 -15.68 -11.68
C LEU A 24 -22.83 -15.07 -10.29
N TYR A 25 -22.94 -13.74 -10.25
CA TYR A 25 -23.29 -12.93 -9.09
C TYR A 25 -24.70 -13.35 -8.62
N ALA A 26 -24.76 -14.26 -7.66
CA ALA A 26 -25.98 -14.57 -6.92
C ALA A 26 -25.67 -14.59 -5.42
N ASN A 27 -25.81 -13.40 -4.82
CA ASN A 27 -26.30 -13.13 -3.47
C ASN A 27 -26.23 -14.30 -2.47
N SER A 28 -25.05 -14.56 -1.89
CA SER A 28 -24.96 -15.03 -0.51
C SER A 28 -24.16 -13.97 0.26
N GLN A 29 -24.88 -13.11 0.98
CA GLN A 29 -24.32 -12.22 2.00
C GLN A 29 -23.72 -13.09 3.12
N ARG A 30 -22.54 -13.67 2.88
CA ARG A 30 -21.69 -14.10 3.99
C ARG A 30 -21.24 -12.81 4.66
N GLU A 31 -21.59 -12.62 5.93
CA GLU A 31 -20.98 -11.62 6.80
C GLU A 31 -19.45 -11.69 6.59
N ARG A 32 -18.88 -10.61 6.04
CA ARG A 32 -17.44 -10.50 5.79
C ARG A 32 -16.86 -9.63 6.90
N ASN A 33 -16.13 -10.25 7.82
CA ASN A 33 -15.27 -9.55 8.77
C ASN A 33 -13.84 -9.42 8.23
N THR A 34 -13.68 -9.38 6.92
CA THR A 34 -12.42 -9.10 6.25
C THR A 34 -12.72 -8.36 4.96
N VAL A 35 -12.12 -7.19 4.80
CA VAL A 35 -12.12 -6.44 3.55
C VAL A 35 -10.69 -6.36 3.02
N VAL A 36 -10.53 -6.45 1.70
CA VAL A 36 -9.24 -6.26 1.05
C VAL A 36 -9.34 -4.97 0.25
N LEU A 37 -8.62 -3.96 0.72
CA LEU A 37 -8.39 -2.69 0.05
C LEU A 37 -7.35 -2.94 -1.05
N THR A 38 -7.67 -2.54 -2.28
CA THR A 38 -6.79 -2.73 -3.44
C THR A 38 -6.72 -1.46 -4.25
N GLY A 39 -5.71 -1.33 -5.11
CA GLY A 39 -5.58 -0.16 -5.98
C GLY A 39 -4.75 0.96 -5.39
N LEU A 40 -4.06 0.72 -4.27
CA LEU A 40 -3.20 1.72 -3.63
C LEU A 40 -1.86 1.79 -4.37
N ASN A 41 -1.52 2.93 -4.94
CA ASN A 41 -0.20 3.12 -5.54
C ASN A 41 0.88 3.27 -4.45
N LEU A 42 2.17 3.18 -4.84
CA LEU A 42 3.26 3.55 -3.93
C LEU A 42 3.13 5.03 -3.55
N GLY A 43 3.39 5.38 -2.29
CA GLY A 43 3.21 6.73 -1.75
C GLY A 43 1.75 7.15 -1.54
N GLU A 44 0.78 6.41 -2.09
CA GLU A 44 -0.63 6.73 -1.95
C GLU A 44 -1.17 6.28 -0.58
N LYS A 45 -1.73 7.25 0.16
CA LYS A 45 -2.32 6.99 1.48
C LYS A 45 -3.63 6.22 1.35
N ILE A 46 -3.85 5.23 2.23
CA ILE A 46 -5.08 4.43 2.31
C ILE A 46 -6.30 5.35 2.43
N GLY A 47 -6.18 6.40 3.24
CA GLY A 47 -7.24 7.37 3.46
C GLY A 47 -7.71 8.14 2.23
N ARG A 48 -6.92 8.16 1.14
CA ARG A 48 -7.29 8.77 -0.13
C ARG A 48 -8.40 8.00 -0.83
N GLU A 49 -8.17 6.70 -1.03
CA GLU A 49 -9.08 5.79 -1.73
C GLU A 49 -10.14 5.21 -0.79
N TYR A 50 -9.78 4.99 0.47
CA TYR A 50 -10.63 4.40 1.50
C TYR A 50 -10.66 5.29 2.75
N PRO A 51 -11.36 6.44 2.72
CA PRO A 51 -11.41 7.35 3.87
C PRO A 51 -11.94 6.70 5.15
N SER A 52 -12.92 5.82 5.02
CA SER A 52 -13.54 5.10 6.14
C SER A 52 -14.17 3.77 5.73
N LEU A 53 -14.10 2.79 6.61
CA LEU A 53 -14.82 1.52 6.56
C LEU A 53 -16.02 1.55 7.52
N THR A 54 -17.11 0.91 7.09
CA THR A 54 -18.39 0.87 7.79
C THR A 54 -18.92 -0.57 7.91
N GLU A 55 -20.13 -0.74 8.43
CA GLU A 55 -20.83 -2.03 8.45
C GLU A 55 -21.04 -2.67 7.05
N GLN A 56 -20.96 -1.87 5.97
CA GLN A 56 -21.06 -2.37 4.61
C GLN A 56 -19.77 -3.07 4.15
N ASP A 57 -18.63 -2.68 4.72
CA ASP A 57 -17.31 -3.21 4.39
C ASP A 57 -16.91 -4.34 5.33
N LEU A 58 -17.21 -4.17 6.62
CA LEU A 58 -16.89 -5.08 7.71
C LEU A 58 -18.14 -5.32 8.57
N SER A 59 -18.68 -6.53 8.55
CA SER A 59 -19.88 -6.88 9.33
C SER A 59 -19.70 -6.69 10.85
N GLY A 60 -18.47 -6.65 11.35
CA GLY A 60 -18.15 -6.44 12.76
C GLY A 60 -18.26 -4.97 13.20
N LEU A 61 -18.36 -4.03 12.24
CA LEU A 61 -18.69 -2.61 12.47
C LEU A 61 -20.20 -2.37 12.47
N LYS A 62 -21.01 -3.42 12.68
CA LYS A 62 -22.47 -3.34 12.65
C LYS A 62 -23.01 -2.25 13.57
N SER A 63 -23.88 -1.40 13.03
CA SER A 63 -24.64 -0.43 13.80
C SER A 63 -25.63 -1.14 14.72
N GLY A 64 -25.98 -0.50 15.83
CA GLY A 64 -26.86 -1.10 16.83
C GLY A 64 -27.82 -0.11 17.47
N ILE A 65 -28.59 -0.63 18.41
CA ILE A 65 -29.43 0.15 19.31
C ILE A 65 -28.98 -0.22 20.72
N ILE A 66 -28.70 0.80 21.52
CA ILE A 66 -28.48 0.66 22.95
C ILE A 66 -29.66 1.30 23.68
N HIS A 67 -30.05 0.71 24.79
CA HIS A 67 -31.11 1.20 25.64
C HIS A 67 -30.46 1.65 26.94
N THR A 68 -30.96 2.71 27.54
CA THR A 68 -30.67 3.11 28.90
C THR A 68 -32.00 3.35 29.60
N GLN A 69 -31.98 3.61 30.90
CA GLN A 69 -33.21 4.00 31.59
C GLN A 69 -33.71 5.39 31.15
N GLU A 70 -32.84 6.21 30.55
CA GLU A 70 -33.16 7.55 30.06
C GLU A 70 -33.66 7.56 28.61
N GLY A 71 -33.39 6.50 27.85
CA GLY A 71 -33.91 6.40 26.49
C GLY A 71 -33.33 5.25 25.68
N LYS A 72 -33.41 5.39 24.36
CA LYS A 72 -32.76 4.48 23.43
C LYS A 72 -32.04 5.33 22.41
N THR A 73 -30.92 4.84 21.90
CA THR A 73 -30.20 5.53 20.83
C THR A 73 -29.66 4.53 19.84
N LYS A 74 -29.66 4.93 18.57
CA LYS A 74 -28.94 4.20 17.52
C LYS A 74 -27.48 4.61 17.58
N TYR A 75 -26.58 3.66 17.33
CA TYR A 75 -25.18 3.96 17.13
C TYR A 75 -24.64 3.39 15.83
N SER A 76 -23.65 4.07 15.27
CA SER A 76 -22.90 3.66 14.08
C SER A 76 -21.41 3.59 14.40
N GLN A 77 -20.70 2.65 13.78
CA GLN A 77 -19.27 2.46 13.95
C GLN A 77 -18.51 2.78 12.66
N TYR A 78 -17.33 3.37 12.79
CA TYR A 78 -16.45 3.70 11.67
C TYR A 78 -15.01 3.32 12.01
N LEU A 79 -14.28 2.83 11.00
CA LEU A 79 -12.82 2.74 11.04
C LEU A 79 -12.27 3.66 9.94
N ARG A 80 -11.59 4.75 10.31
CA ARG A 80 -11.18 5.81 9.40
C ARG A 80 -9.67 5.77 9.17
N PHE A 81 -9.29 6.01 7.92
CA PHE A 81 -7.92 6.27 7.48
C PHE A 81 -7.72 7.73 7.05
N LYS A 82 -8.80 8.53 7.08
CA LYS A 82 -8.79 9.97 6.83
C LYS A 82 -9.80 10.69 7.72
N ALA A 83 -9.38 11.81 8.29
CA ALA A 83 -10.21 12.79 9.00
C ALA A 83 -9.81 14.20 8.59
N ALA A 84 -10.36 15.22 9.25
CA ALA A 84 -10.07 16.62 8.93
C ALA A 84 -8.59 16.99 9.15
N ASP A 85 -7.91 16.28 10.05
CA ASP A 85 -6.57 16.59 10.55
C ASP A 85 -5.54 15.48 10.26
N PHE A 86 -5.94 14.36 9.65
CA PHE A 86 -5.00 13.32 9.24
C PHE A 86 -5.46 12.53 8.01
N GLU A 87 -4.49 11.97 7.31
CA GLU A 87 -4.65 10.97 6.26
C GLU A 87 -3.44 10.04 6.37
N THR A 88 -3.64 8.71 6.30
CA THR A 88 -2.62 7.78 6.80
C THR A 88 -2.44 6.50 5.99
N GLY A 89 -1.30 5.85 6.25
CA GLY A 89 -0.86 4.53 5.79
C GLY A 89 -0.62 4.46 4.30
N TYR A 90 0.58 4.13 3.84
CA TYR A 90 0.86 4.00 2.41
C TYR A 90 1.90 2.92 2.14
N PHE A 91 2.00 2.46 0.90
CA PHE A 91 3.10 1.56 0.53
C PHE A 91 4.34 2.36 0.17
N LEU A 92 5.50 1.96 0.68
CA LEU A 92 6.80 2.47 0.24
C LEU A 92 7.75 1.31 -0.09
N HIS A 93 8.76 1.61 -0.91
CA HIS A 93 9.91 0.74 -1.12
C HIS A 93 11.12 1.47 -0.54
N GLY A 94 11.82 0.85 0.40
CA GLY A 94 12.89 1.52 1.13
C GLY A 94 13.54 0.61 2.15
N GLU A 95 14.37 1.19 3.01
CA GLU A 95 15.03 0.52 4.13
C GLU A 95 14.19 0.66 5.41
N ASP A 96 14.04 -0.41 6.19
CA ASP A 96 13.39 -0.34 7.51
C ASP A 96 14.37 0.03 8.64
N ASN A 97 13.87 0.17 9.88
CA ASN A 97 14.68 0.51 11.06
C ASN A 97 15.85 -0.45 11.37
N PHE A 98 15.98 -1.57 10.65
CA PHE A 98 17.02 -2.58 10.82
C PHE A 98 17.96 -2.72 9.62
N GLY A 99 17.87 -1.84 8.62
CA GLY A 99 18.71 -1.95 7.43
C GLY A 99 18.17 -2.91 6.36
N ARG A 100 16.90 -3.32 6.44
CA ARG A 100 16.33 -4.28 5.49
C ARG A 100 15.57 -3.54 4.40
N VAL A 101 16.03 -3.70 3.17
CA VAL A 101 15.37 -3.13 2.00
C VAL A 101 14.20 -4.01 1.54
N GLY A 102 13.04 -3.39 1.30
CA GLY A 102 11.84 -4.11 0.83
C GLY A 102 10.63 -3.21 0.58
N ASP A 103 9.52 -3.83 0.21
CA ASP A 103 8.22 -3.18 0.12
C ASP A 103 7.52 -3.24 1.48
N PHE A 104 7.07 -2.11 1.99
CA PHE A 104 6.42 -2.02 3.29
C PHE A 104 5.10 -1.27 3.18
N LEU A 105 4.09 -1.73 3.91
CA LEU A 105 3.02 -0.86 4.34
C LEU A 105 3.56 -0.05 5.52
N PHE A 106 3.50 1.27 5.42
CA PHE A 106 4.29 2.17 6.23
C PHE A 106 3.47 3.26 6.91
N TRP A 107 3.91 3.64 8.12
CA TRP A 107 3.47 4.80 8.88
C TRP A 107 4.66 5.49 9.55
N VAL A 108 4.66 6.82 9.50
CA VAL A 108 5.63 7.67 10.20
C VAL A 108 5.35 7.62 11.71
N GLU A 109 6.39 7.55 12.54
CA GLU A 109 6.31 7.63 14.00
C GLU A 109 5.45 8.83 14.45
N ASP A 110 4.68 8.64 15.52
CA ASP A 110 3.74 9.61 16.10
C ASP A 110 2.55 10.02 15.21
N GLU A 111 2.42 9.52 13.98
CA GLU A 111 1.24 9.75 13.13
C GLU A 111 0.10 8.76 13.42
N PRO A 112 -1.18 9.17 13.34
CA PRO A 112 -2.31 8.25 13.53
C PRO A 112 -2.34 7.16 12.46
N MET A 113 -2.41 5.89 12.84
CA MET A 113 -2.53 4.77 11.90
C MET A 113 -3.99 4.52 11.47
N PHE A 114 -4.93 4.81 12.36
CA PHE A 114 -6.37 4.76 12.11
C PHE A 114 -7.12 5.54 13.20
N GLU A 115 -8.38 5.88 12.94
CA GLU A 115 -9.34 6.32 13.96
C GLU A 115 -10.51 5.35 14.01
N TYR A 116 -10.84 4.84 15.19
CA TYR A 116 -12.07 4.10 15.44
C TYR A 116 -13.10 5.03 16.12
N GLU A 117 -14.33 5.07 15.59
CA GLU A 117 -15.40 5.92 16.11
C GLU A 117 -16.66 5.11 16.36
N VAL A 118 -17.28 5.33 17.53
CA VAL A 118 -18.68 5.01 17.80
C VAL A 118 -19.45 6.31 17.92
N GLN A 119 -20.47 6.49 17.08
CA GLN A 119 -21.31 7.68 17.07
C GLN A 119 -22.74 7.34 17.49
N PHE A 120 -23.29 8.07 18.46
CA PHE A 120 -24.64 7.91 18.98
C PHE A 120 -25.57 9.00 18.40
N HIS A 121 -26.62 8.60 17.68
CA HIS A 121 -27.46 9.52 16.90
C HIS A 121 -28.29 10.46 17.77
N GLU A 122 -28.91 9.91 18.82
CA GLU A 122 -29.70 10.65 19.81
C GLU A 122 -28.88 10.89 21.09
N GLY A 123 -27.64 10.36 21.12
CA GLY A 123 -26.74 10.36 22.26
C GLY A 123 -26.97 9.21 23.24
N PHE A 124 -25.91 8.77 23.91
CA PHE A 124 -25.94 7.74 24.95
C PHE A 124 -26.14 8.46 26.28
N GLU A 125 -27.38 8.42 26.79
CA GLU A 125 -27.83 9.26 27.90
C GLU A 125 -27.77 8.54 29.25
N SER A 126 -27.34 9.28 30.27
CA SER A 126 -27.41 8.86 31.66
C SER A 126 -27.75 10.00 32.59
N ARG A 127 -28.40 9.69 33.70
CA ARG A 127 -28.41 10.54 34.89
C ARG A 127 -27.01 10.60 35.48
N VAL A 128 -26.71 11.74 36.09
CA VAL A 128 -25.50 11.96 36.88
C VAL A 128 -25.87 11.85 38.35
N ARG A 129 -25.27 10.92 39.07
CA ARG A 129 -25.42 10.77 40.52
C ARG A 129 -24.05 10.49 41.13
N ASP A 130 -23.66 11.30 42.11
CA ASP A 130 -22.39 11.11 42.83
C ASP A 130 -21.16 10.95 41.90
N ASN A 131 -21.14 11.73 40.80
CA ASN A 131 -20.12 11.69 39.74
C ASN A 131 -20.09 10.39 38.90
N GLU A 132 -21.17 9.62 38.91
CA GLU A 132 -21.35 8.39 38.12
C GLU A 132 -22.46 8.55 37.09
N LEU A 133 -22.31 7.83 35.97
CA LEU A 133 -23.26 7.73 34.86
C LEU A 133 -24.04 6.42 34.98
N ILE A 134 -24.90 6.37 35.99
CA ILE A 134 -25.62 5.17 36.46
C ILE A 134 -26.50 4.44 35.43
N ASP A 135 -26.86 5.08 34.32
CA ASP A 135 -27.69 4.46 33.26
C ASP A 135 -26.86 4.01 32.05
N ILE A 136 -25.57 4.35 32.03
CA ILE A 136 -24.59 3.84 31.06
C ILE A 136 -23.88 2.61 31.63
N GLU A 137 -23.71 2.55 32.97
CA GLU A 137 -23.23 1.34 33.64
C GLU A 137 -24.15 0.15 33.37
N ASP A 138 -23.55 -1.05 33.33
CA ASP A 138 -24.17 -2.33 32.97
C ASP A 138 -24.66 -2.46 31.52
N GLU A 139 -24.55 -1.42 30.71
CA GLU A 139 -24.96 -1.48 29.31
C GLU A 139 -23.92 -2.15 28.41
N ASN A 140 -24.40 -2.81 27.36
CA ASN A 140 -23.57 -3.53 26.41
C ASN A 140 -23.32 -2.72 25.15
N LEU A 141 -22.06 -2.38 24.90
CA LEU A 141 -21.59 -1.72 23.69
C LEU A 141 -20.85 -2.72 22.79
N ARG A 142 -21.26 -2.84 21.53
CA ARG A 142 -20.49 -3.61 20.54
C ARG A 142 -19.42 -2.73 19.91
N MET A 143 -18.18 -3.19 19.93
CA MET A 143 -17.04 -2.53 19.31
C MET A 143 -16.19 -3.55 18.56
N LEU A 144 -15.89 -3.31 17.28
CA LEU A 144 -14.95 -4.14 16.49
C LEU A 144 -15.25 -5.66 16.55
N ASP A 145 -16.53 -6.03 16.40
CA ASP A 145 -17.06 -7.41 16.55
C ASP A 145 -16.95 -8.04 17.96
N ALA A 146 -16.59 -7.28 18.98
CA ALA A 146 -16.62 -7.68 20.38
C ALA A 146 -17.75 -6.98 21.15
N ILE A 147 -18.30 -7.63 22.16
CA ILE A 147 -19.30 -7.03 23.06
C ILE A 147 -18.60 -6.65 24.35
N PHE A 148 -18.75 -5.40 24.75
CA PHE A 148 -18.21 -4.81 25.97
C PHE A 148 -19.34 -4.39 26.89
N ASN A 149 -19.27 -4.83 28.14
CA ASN A 149 -20.11 -4.33 29.20
C ASN A 149 -19.40 -3.15 29.87
N VAL A 150 -20.10 -2.03 30.04
CA VAL A 150 -19.58 -0.86 30.75
C VAL A 150 -19.71 -1.14 32.25
N VAL A 151 -18.60 -1.52 32.88
CA VAL A 151 -18.58 -1.89 34.30
C VAL A 151 -18.47 -0.67 35.22
N ARG A 152 -18.01 0.46 34.68
CA ARG A 152 -17.92 1.74 35.41
C ARG A 152 -17.96 2.90 34.43
N ALA A 153 -18.71 3.94 34.77
CA ALA A 153 -18.77 5.16 33.98
C ALA A 153 -18.80 6.39 34.91
N GLU A 154 -17.71 7.15 34.91
CA GLU A 154 -17.54 8.31 35.79
C GLU A 154 -17.53 9.62 35.02
N ILE A 155 -17.96 10.68 35.67
CA ILE A 155 -17.91 12.05 35.17
C ILE A 155 -17.49 13.01 36.28
N ASP A 156 -16.59 13.94 35.97
CA ASP A 156 -16.30 15.10 36.82
C ASP A 156 -16.76 16.36 36.07
N PRO A 157 -17.96 16.88 36.36
CA PRO A 157 -18.50 18.07 35.72
C PRO A 157 -17.63 19.32 35.88
N ASP A 158 -16.92 19.44 37.00
CA ASP A 158 -16.11 20.62 37.32
C ASP A 158 -14.79 20.62 36.55
N ARG A 159 -14.19 19.45 36.38
CA ARG A 159 -13.00 19.25 35.54
C ARG A 159 -13.31 18.95 34.09
N LYS A 160 -14.59 18.68 33.78
CA LYS A 160 -15.10 18.21 32.49
C LYS A 160 -14.48 16.89 32.03
N GLU A 161 -14.10 16.04 32.97
CA GLU A 161 -13.53 14.73 32.66
C GLU A 161 -14.64 13.69 32.56
N VAL A 162 -14.44 12.69 31.71
CA VAL A 162 -15.31 11.50 31.63
C VAL A 162 -14.44 10.27 31.45
N GLU A 163 -14.81 9.19 32.14
CA GLU A 163 -14.10 7.92 32.09
C GLU A 163 -15.06 6.76 31.91
N LEU A 164 -14.73 5.85 31.00
CA LEU A 164 -15.44 4.59 30.79
C LEU A 164 -14.48 3.43 31.01
N ILE A 165 -14.89 2.48 31.86
CA ILE A 165 -14.21 1.18 32.02
C ILE A 165 -15.14 0.12 31.46
N MET A 166 -14.62 -0.63 30.49
CA MET A 166 -15.35 -1.63 29.75
C MET A 166 -14.65 -2.98 29.84
N VAL A 167 -15.40 -4.05 30.04
CA VAL A 167 -14.89 -5.43 30.04
C VAL A 167 -15.71 -6.25 29.06
N GLY A 168 -15.04 -6.93 28.13
CA GLY A 168 -15.74 -7.57 27.03
C GLY A 168 -14.88 -8.47 26.17
N GLY A 169 -15.43 -8.94 25.05
CA GLY A 169 -14.74 -9.79 24.08
C GLY A 169 -15.71 -10.44 23.10
N LYS A 170 -15.20 -11.40 22.31
CA LYS A 170 -15.99 -12.10 21.28
C LYS A 170 -16.96 -13.16 21.84
N LYS A 171 -16.94 -13.42 23.15
CA LYS A 171 -17.86 -14.37 23.79
C LYS A 171 -18.51 -13.82 25.05
N ASP A 172 -19.77 -14.20 25.21
CA ASP A 172 -20.77 -13.74 26.16
C ASP A 172 -20.36 -13.81 27.64
N GLN A 173 -21.10 -13.02 28.43
CA GLN A 173 -21.18 -13.10 29.88
C GLN A 173 -21.31 -14.54 30.39
N LEU A 174 -20.57 -14.87 31.44
CA LEU A 174 -20.58 -16.16 32.12
C LEU A 174 -21.45 -16.06 33.37
N LEU A 175 -22.69 -16.56 33.27
CA LEU A 175 -23.48 -16.85 34.47
C LEU A 175 -22.88 -18.07 35.17
N MET A 176 -22.49 -17.92 36.43
CA MET A 176 -21.88 -18.97 37.25
C MET A 176 -22.50 -19.00 38.65
N ARG A 177 -22.72 -20.19 39.18
CA ARG A 177 -23.19 -20.41 40.55
C ARG A 177 -22.04 -20.47 41.53
N GLU A 178 -22.30 -20.19 42.80
CA GLU A 178 -21.34 -20.44 43.86
C GLU A 178 -20.88 -21.93 43.87
N GLY A 179 -19.57 -22.12 43.89
CA GLY A 179 -18.90 -23.42 43.79
C GLY A 179 -18.82 -24.00 42.37
N GLU A 180 -19.32 -23.30 41.35
CA GLU A 180 -19.21 -23.74 39.96
C GLU A 180 -17.81 -23.49 39.40
N THR A 181 -17.31 -24.44 38.63
CA THR A 181 -16.07 -24.31 37.84
C THR A 181 -16.38 -24.49 36.37
N LYS A 182 -15.95 -23.55 35.53
CA LYS A 182 -16.00 -23.62 34.07
C LYS A 182 -14.61 -23.62 33.48
N VAL A 183 -14.46 -24.32 32.37
CA VAL A 183 -13.21 -24.33 31.59
C VAL A 183 -13.49 -23.66 30.25
N LEU A 184 -12.77 -22.57 29.97
CA LEU A 184 -12.80 -21.87 28.70
C LEU A 184 -11.58 -22.25 27.87
N THR A 185 -11.74 -22.29 26.55
CA THR A 185 -10.63 -22.49 25.61
C THR A 185 -10.71 -21.44 24.53
N PHE A 186 -9.68 -20.59 24.40
CA PHE A 186 -9.58 -19.52 23.42
C PHE A 186 -8.15 -19.41 22.87
N GLY A 187 -7.99 -19.29 21.55
CA GLY A 187 -6.66 -19.21 20.92
C GLY A 187 -5.73 -20.38 21.26
N GLY A 188 -6.28 -21.57 21.57
CA GLY A 188 -5.52 -22.73 22.07
C GLY A 188 -5.12 -22.67 23.55
N ARG A 189 -5.37 -21.55 24.25
CA ARG A 189 -5.18 -21.41 25.69
C ARG A 189 -6.40 -21.91 26.45
N ARG A 190 -6.17 -22.64 27.54
CA ARG A 190 -7.22 -23.19 28.41
C ARG A 190 -7.20 -22.46 29.76
N THR A 191 -8.33 -21.86 30.13
CA THR A 191 -8.50 -21.11 31.38
C THR A 191 -9.58 -21.74 32.23
N VAL A 192 -9.26 -22.04 33.49
CA VAL A 192 -10.19 -22.61 34.47
C VAL A 192 -10.65 -21.51 35.40
N ILE A 193 -11.95 -21.23 35.40
CA ILE A 193 -12.58 -20.19 36.23
C ILE A 193 -13.49 -20.88 37.25
N SER A 194 -13.39 -20.52 38.52
CA SER A 194 -14.28 -21.01 39.57
C SER A 194 -14.82 -19.85 40.40
N VAL A 195 -16.09 -19.91 40.78
CA VAL A 195 -16.69 -19.01 41.77
C VAL A 195 -16.55 -19.68 43.13
N LEU A 196 -15.68 -19.18 43.99
CA LEU A 196 -15.40 -19.81 45.29
C LEU A 196 -16.48 -19.48 46.32
N TYR A 197 -16.92 -18.23 46.32
CA TYR A 197 -17.79 -17.68 47.35
C TYR A 197 -18.57 -16.49 46.80
N ILE A 198 -19.84 -16.40 47.20
CA ILE A 198 -20.68 -15.21 47.03
C ILE A 198 -21.23 -14.85 48.42
N SER A 199 -21.10 -13.60 48.83
CA SER A 199 -21.58 -13.18 50.15
C SER A 199 -23.05 -12.78 50.12
N ASP A 200 -23.83 -13.36 51.02
CA ASP A 200 -25.27 -13.15 51.22
C ASP A 200 -25.60 -12.13 52.34
N GLY A 201 -24.59 -11.67 53.11
CA GLY A 201 -24.80 -10.97 54.38
C GLY A 201 -24.49 -9.46 54.46
N GLY A 202 -24.32 -8.74 53.35
CA GLY A 202 -23.89 -7.33 53.31
C GLY A 202 -24.87 -6.38 52.62
N ARG A 203 -24.65 -5.04 52.72
CA ARG A 203 -25.36 -4.05 51.88
C ARG A 203 -25.01 -4.21 50.39
N GLU A 204 -23.81 -4.73 50.11
CA GLU A 204 -23.28 -4.99 48.77
C GLU A 204 -22.72 -6.42 48.75
N PRO A 205 -23.26 -7.32 47.91
CA PRO A 205 -22.77 -8.69 47.81
C PRO A 205 -21.41 -8.74 47.11
N ARG A 206 -20.52 -9.62 47.59
CA ARG A 206 -19.14 -9.76 47.11
C ARG A 206 -18.86 -11.16 46.60
N VAL A 207 -18.00 -11.26 45.58
CA VAL A 207 -17.62 -12.51 44.92
C VAL A 207 -16.11 -12.74 45.03
N ILE A 208 -15.70 -13.98 45.28
CA ILE A 208 -14.29 -14.39 45.16
C ILE A 208 -14.16 -15.38 44.00
N LEU A 209 -13.32 -15.04 43.03
CA LEU A 209 -13.06 -15.84 41.84
C LEU A 209 -11.71 -16.54 41.97
N ARG A 210 -11.60 -17.75 41.41
CA ARG A 210 -10.34 -18.46 41.21
C ARG A 210 -10.11 -18.70 39.73
N VAL A 211 -9.04 -18.14 39.17
CA VAL A 211 -8.64 -18.36 37.78
C VAL A 211 -7.29 -19.04 37.75
N ASN A 212 -7.23 -20.22 37.12
CA ASN A 212 -6.02 -21.04 37.00
C ASN A 212 -5.25 -21.23 38.34
N GLY A 213 -6.00 -21.34 39.44
CA GLY A 213 -5.47 -21.54 40.78
C GLY A 213 -5.12 -20.27 41.57
N VAL A 214 -5.32 -19.08 40.99
CA VAL A 214 -5.09 -17.79 41.65
C VAL A 214 -6.42 -17.18 42.08
N ASP A 215 -6.51 -16.77 43.33
CA ASP A 215 -7.71 -16.17 43.92
C ASP A 215 -7.73 -14.65 43.70
N SER A 216 -8.89 -14.09 43.38
CA SER A 216 -9.12 -12.66 43.39
C SER A 216 -9.22 -12.14 44.83
N LYS A 217 -9.13 -10.81 44.98
CA LYS A 217 -9.71 -10.14 46.15
C LYS A 217 -11.25 -10.28 46.10
N PRO A 218 -11.98 -10.02 47.20
CA PRO A 218 -13.43 -9.87 47.14
C PRO A 218 -13.78 -8.76 46.14
N LEU A 219 -14.69 -9.05 45.21
CA LEU A 219 -15.14 -8.16 44.14
C LEU A 219 -16.62 -7.84 44.31
N GLU A 220 -17.00 -6.57 44.19
CA GLU A 220 -18.39 -6.11 44.13
C GLU A 220 -18.88 -6.02 42.68
N GLN A 221 -20.16 -5.72 42.47
CA GLN A 221 -20.66 -5.35 41.14
C GLN A 221 -19.86 -4.16 40.60
N GLY A 222 -19.47 -4.19 39.33
CA GLY A 222 -18.59 -3.20 38.68
C GLY A 222 -17.10 -3.44 38.91
N ASP A 223 -16.70 -4.27 39.88
CA ASP A 223 -15.28 -4.57 40.10
C ASP A 223 -14.70 -5.44 38.99
N THR A 224 -13.40 -5.28 38.77
CA THR A 224 -12.62 -6.08 37.82
C THR A 224 -11.44 -6.75 38.50
N ALA A 225 -11.09 -7.95 38.04
CA ALA A 225 -9.92 -8.69 38.46
C ALA A 225 -9.06 -9.10 37.27
N SER A 226 -7.76 -8.88 37.43
CA SER A 226 -6.72 -9.26 36.48
C SER A 226 -5.90 -10.40 37.06
N PHE A 227 -5.59 -11.40 36.26
CA PHE A 227 -4.85 -12.58 36.70
C PHE A 227 -3.48 -12.69 35.99
N PRO A 228 -2.48 -13.37 36.60
CA PRO A 228 -1.12 -13.44 36.05
C PRO A 228 -1.01 -14.09 34.66
N ASP A 229 -2.02 -14.87 34.26
CA ASP A 229 -2.09 -15.50 32.95
C ASP A 229 -2.68 -14.58 31.85
N GLY A 230 -2.96 -13.32 32.19
CA GLY A 230 -3.57 -12.34 31.31
C GLY A 230 -5.09 -12.42 31.23
N THR A 231 -5.75 -13.28 32.02
CA THR A 231 -7.22 -13.31 32.08
C THR A 231 -7.74 -12.07 32.81
N PHE A 232 -8.80 -11.46 32.27
CA PHE A 232 -9.55 -10.39 32.92
C PHE A 232 -11.01 -10.79 33.08
N LEU A 233 -11.56 -10.55 34.27
CA LEU A 233 -12.97 -10.77 34.58
C LEU A 233 -13.53 -9.54 35.28
N GLY A 234 -14.69 -9.08 34.83
CA GLY A 234 -15.53 -8.09 35.51
C GLY A 234 -16.74 -8.76 36.14
N VAL A 235 -17.20 -8.26 37.28
CA VAL A 235 -18.45 -8.67 37.90
C VAL A 235 -19.55 -7.76 37.37
N ALA A 236 -20.36 -8.25 36.44
CA ALA A 236 -21.45 -7.48 35.86
C ALA A 236 -22.67 -7.44 36.79
N GLU A 237 -22.96 -8.55 37.46
CA GLU A 237 -24.11 -8.64 38.36
C GLU A 237 -23.88 -9.73 39.41
N VAL A 238 -24.34 -9.49 40.63
CA VAL A 238 -24.36 -10.49 41.70
C VAL A 238 -25.81 -10.76 42.09
N LEU A 239 -26.22 -12.02 42.01
CA LEU A 239 -27.57 -12.51 42.23
C LEU A 239 -27.58 -13.38 43.50
N PRO A 240 -27.62 -12.80 44.70
CA PRO A 240 -27.75 -13.56 45.94
C PRO A 240 -29.13 -14.22 46.01
N ALA A 241 -29.19 -15.46 46.45
CA ALA A 241 -30.45 -16.18 46.69
C ALA A 241 -31.03 -15.81 48.06
N GLU A 242 -32.35 -15.70 48.15
CA GLU A 242 -33.00 -15.40 49.42
C GLU A 242 -33.06 -16.64 50.34
N ALA A 243 -33.04 -16.40 51.65
CA ALA A 243 -33.08 -17.47 52.64
C ALA A 243 -34.35 -18.34 52.50
N GLY A 244 -34.18 -19.57 52.04
CA GLY A 244 -35.26 -20.54 51.81
C GLY A 244 -35.44 -20.96 50.34
N GLU A 245 -34.70 -20.34 49.41
CA GLU A 245 -34.65 -20.78 48.01
C GLU A 245 -33.67 -21.95 47.82
N GLU A 246 -34.03 -22.92 46.98
CA GLU A 246 -33.14 -24.04 46.60
C GLU A 246 -32.05 -23.64 45.60
N ILE A 247 -32.03 -22.37 45.18
CA ILE A 247 -31.10 -21.82 44.19
C ILE A 247 -29.88 -21.31 44.94
N ARG A 248 -28.67 -21.67 44.48
CA ARG A 248 -27.41 -21.10 44.99
C ARG A 248 -27.20 -19.72 44.41
N ASP A 249 -26.53 -18.86 45.16
CA ASP A 249 -26.07 -17.55 44.71
C ASP A 249 -25.39 -17.65 43.34
N MET A 250 -25.62 -16.65 42.49
CA MET A 250 -25.06 -16.58 41.14
C MET A 250 -24.34 -15.26 40.90
N VAL A 251 -23.42 -15.29 39.95
CA VAL A 251 -22.71 -14.11 39.46
C VAL A 251 -22.69 -14.14 37.94
N VAL A 252 -22.88 -12.97 37.33
CA VAL A 252 -22.67 -12.73 35.90
C VAL A 252 -21.29 -12.13 35.73
N LEU A 253 -20.39 -12.85 35.05
CA LEU A 253 -19.03 -12.40 34.79
C LEU A 253 -18.90 -11.92 33.34
N SER A 254 -18.30 -10.76 33.13
CA SER A 254 -17.91 -10.26 31.81
C SER A 254 -16.41 -10.51 31.59
N GLY A 255 -15.99 -10.87 30.37
CA GLY A 255 -14.57 -11.13 30.04
C GLY A 255 -14.18 -12.62 29.94
N GLY A 256 -12.88 -12.92 29.98
CA GLY A 256 -12.34 -14.30 29.89
C GLY A 256 -10.98 -14.40 29.20
N ALA A 257 -10.59 -15.63 28.82
CA ALA A 257 -9.27 -15.98 28.22
C ALA A 257 -8.96 -15.34 26.85
N GLY A 258 -9.90 -14.55 26.31
CA GLY A 258 -9.80 -13.74 25.10
C GLY A 258 -10.67 -12.49 25.19
N GLY A 259 -10.90 -12.01 26.42
CA GLY A 259 -11.60 -10.77 26.68
C GLY A 259 -10.60 -9.62 26.87
N SER A 260 -11.01 -8.42 26.49
CA SER A 260 -10.26 -7.19 26.73
C SER A 260 -10.91 -6.40 27.87
N LYS A 261 -10.08 -5.77 28.70
CA LYS A 261 -10.47 -4.64 29.55
C LYS A 261 -9.99 -3.36 28.86
N ILE A 262 -10.88 -2.41 28.60
CA ILE A 262 -10.55 -1.13 27.99
C ILE A 262 -10.97 -0.01 28.94
N ARG A 263 -10.04 0.87 29.29
CA ARG A 263 -10.32 2.13 30.00
C ARG A 263 -10.07 3.28 29.04
N LEU A 264 -11.06 4.15 28.92
CA LEU A 264 -11.03 5.34 28.08
C LEU A 264 -11.31 6.55 28.96
N ARG A 265 -10.36 7.49 29.06
CA ARG A 265 -10.55 8.72 29.83
C ARG A 265 -10.32 9.96 28.96
N ASP A 266 -11.33 10.80 28.84
CA ASP A 266 -11.21 12.14 28.26
C ASP A 266 -11.03 13.17 29.39
N THR A 267 -10.15 14.14 29.16
CA THR A 267 -9.85 15.22 30.08
C THR A 267 -10.69 16.49 29.87
N ASP A 268 -11.36 16.65 28.72
CA ASP A 268 -12.36 17.70 28.50
C ASP A 268 -13.40 17.23 27.47
N PHE A 269 -14.52 16.67 27.92
CA PHE A 269 -15.59 16.18 27.02
C PHE A 269 -16.31 17.28 26.24
N THR A 270 -15.99 18.57 26.47
CA THR A 270 -16.63 19.72 25.79
C THR A 270 -15.84 20.24 24.60
N ASP A 271 -14.62 19.76 24.38
CA ASP A 271 -13.77 20.19 23.28
C ASP A 271 -13.72 19.15 22.13
N ASN A 272 -12.93 19.41 21.10
CA ASN A 272 -12.68 18.46 20.02
C ASN A 272 -11.20 18.02 19.99
N SER A 273 -10.59 17.88 21.17
CA SER A 273 -9.18 17.51 21.34
C SER A 273 -9.07 16.06 21.82
N PHE A 274 -8.03 15.35 21.38
CA PHE A 274 -7.76 14.01 21.89
C PHE A 274 -6.93 14.07 23.18
N ALA A 275 -7.39 13.39 24.23
CA ALA A 275 -6.59 13.10 25.41
C ALA A 275 -5.55 12.02 25.08
N THR A 276 -4.27 12.29 25.37
CA THR A 276 -3.12 11.41 25.06
C THR A 276 -2.66 10.66 26.31
N GLY A 277 -2.30 9.37 26.16
CA GLY A 277 -1.85 8.52 27.27
C GLY A 277 -2.95 8.27 28.31
N LYS A 278 -4.22 8.32 27.87
CA LYS A 278 -5.42 8.12 28.71
C LYS A 278 -6.21 6.88 28.32
N VAL A 279 -5.56 5.96 27.62
CA VAL A 279 -6.11 4.69 27.22
C VAL A 279 -5.35 3.58 27.94
N GLU A 280 -6.08 2.67 28.57
CA GLU A 280 -5.52 1.45 29.16
C GLU A 280 -6.20 0.25 28.50
N VAL A 281 -5.42 -0.72 28.03
CA VAL A 281 -5.93 -1.99 27.52
C VAL A 281 -5.28 -3.10 28.32
N ASN A 282 -6.10 -3.98 28.92
CA ASN A 282 -5.63 -5.13 29.69
C ASN A 282 -4.63 -4.77 30.80
N GLY A 283 -4.87 -3.66 31.51
CA GLY A 283 -3.99 -3.22 32.59
C GLY A 283 -2.72 -2.51 32.14
N GLN A 284 -2.48 -2.39 30.83
CA GLN A 284 -1.35 -1.69 30.26
C GLN A 284 -1.80 -0.32 29.76
N ASN A 285 -1.07 0.73 30.16
CA ASN A 285 -1.25 2.04 29.55
C ASN A 285 -0.81 1.94 28.10
N ILE A 286 -1.59 2.53 27.20
CA ILE A 286 -1.26 2.68 25.79
C ILE A 286 -0.83 4.14 25.60
N GLU A 287 0.47 4.39 25.62
CA GLU A 287 1.05 5.74 25.53
C GLU A 287 0.71 6.38 24.18
N ASP A 288 0.71 5.56 23.11
CA ASP A 288 0.36 5.93 21.74
C ASP A 288 -1.15 6.01 21.50
N GLY A 289 -1.95 5.70 22.53
CA GLY A 289 -3.40 5.72 22.52
C GLY A 289 -3.95 7.11 22.80
N LYS A 290 -4.80 7.59 21.88
CA LYS A 290 -5.51 8.87 21.98
C LYS A 290 -7.00 8.63 22.01
N VAL A 291 -7.72 9.30 22.91
CA VAL A 291 -9.17 9.17 23.05
C VAL A 291 -9.86 10.53 23.11
N MET A 292 -11.06 10.60 22.52
CA MET A 292 -11.96 11.74 22.61
C MET A 292 -13.38 11.23 22.84
N ILE A 293 -14.05 11.75 23.87
CA ILE A 293 -15.42 11.44 24.25
C ILE A 293 -16.19 12.76 24.21
N LEU A 294 -16.92 12.98 23.11
CA LEU A 294 -17.74 14.18 22.95
C LEU A 294 -19.01 14.03 23.78
N GLY A 295 -19.16 14.87 24.79
CA GLY A 295 -20.24 14.80 25.76
C GLY A 295 -20.90 16.16 26.04
N GLN A 296 -22.11 16.12 26.59
CA GLN A 296 -22.80 17.30 27.05
C GLN A 296 -23.54 17.04 28.36
N ILE A 297 -23.30 17.91 29.34
CA ILE A 297 -24.12 17.99 30.55
C ILE A 297 -25.34 18.87 30.28
N TYR A 298 -26.51 18.44 30.73
CA TYR A 298 -27.77 19.17 30.62
C TYR A 298 -28.65 18.92 31.84
N ASP A 299 -29.82 19.58 31.86
CA ASP A 299 -30.80 19.47 32.95
C ASP A 299 -30.19 19.79 34.33
N ASN A 300 -29.54 20.95 34.45
CA ASN A 300 -28.89 21.45 35.68
C ASN A 300 -27.89 20.45 36.29
N ASN A 301 -27.02 19.86 35.46
CA ASN A 301 -26.03 18.87 35.86
C ASN A 301 -26.59 17.53 36.35
N GLN A 302 -27.86 17.24 36.07
CA GLN A 302 -28.48 15.97 36.44
C GLN A 302 -28.40 14.92 35.33
N LYS A 303 -28.10 15.32 34.10
CA LYS A 303 -27.98 14.40 32.97
C LYS A 303 -26.74 14.67 32.13
N PHE A 304 -26.22 13.61 31.54
CA PHE A 304 -25.10 13.63 30.61
C PHE A 304 -25.43 12.81 29.39
N ARG A 305 -24.98 13.28 28.23
CA ARG A 305 -25.17 12.61 26.94
C ARG A 305 -23.82 12.50 26.23
N ILE A 306 -23.42 11.27 25.89
CA ILE A 306 -22.27 11.02 25.01
C ILE A 306 -22.73 11.00 23.56
N SER A 307 -22.15 11.85 22.72
CA SER A 307 -22.45 11.91 21.28
C SER A 307 -21.54 10.99 20.47
N SER A 308 -20.27 10.87 20.86
CA SER A 308 -19.34 9.93 20.22
C SER A 308 -18.16 9.57 21.11
N ILE A 309 -17.60 8.39 20.87
CA ILE A 309 -16.31 7.95 21.41
C ILE A 309 -15.39 7.72 20.21
N ARG A 310 -14.23 8.39 20.20
CA ARG A 310 -13.20 8.26 19.17
C ARG A 310 -11.89 7.80 19.78
N TYR A 311 -11.22 6.90 19.10
CA TYR A 311 -9.93 6.36 19.49
C TYR A 311 -8.97 6.43 18.31
N ARG A 312 -7.74 6.90 18.54
CA ARG A 312 -6.64 6.84 17.59
C ARG A 312 -5.47 6.09 18.21
N LEU A 313 -4.80 5.30 17.39
CA LEU A 313 -3.52 4.70 17.73
C LEU A 313 -2.45 5.36 16.86
N LEU A 314 -1.42 5.93 17.49
CA LEU A 314 -0.26 6.47 16.79
C LEU A 314 0.71 5.35 16.41
N ALA A 315 1.46 5.56 15.34
CA ALA A 315 2.49 4.64 14.91
C ALA A 315 3.72 4.74 15.82
N HIS A 316 4.15 3.61 16.35
CA HIS A 316 5.39 3.49 17.11
C HIS A 316 5.88 2.04 17.01
N ALA A 317 7.02 1.84 16.37
CA ALA A 317 7.53 0.51 16.11
C ALA A 317 8.14 -0.13 17.35
N LYS A 318 8.08 -1.47 17.41
CA LYS A 318 8.69 -2.26 18.49
C LYS A 318 10.19 -2.00 18.71
N GLY A 319 10.89 -1.56 17.66
CA GLY A 319 12.31 -1.18 17.71
C GLY A 319 12.57 0.31 17.95
N GLY A 320 11.53 1.13 18.14
CA GLY A 320 11.56 2.59 18.01
C GLY A 320 11.44 3.03 16.55
N GLY A 321 10.98 4.26 16.32
CA GLY A 321 10.85 4.86 14.99
C GLY A 321 9.59 4.44 14.24
N ASP A 322 9.64 4.64 12.92
CA ASP A 322 8.53 4.41 12.00
C ASP A 322 8.10 2.94 11.92
N VAL A 323 6.84 2.69 11.58
CA VAL A 323 6.28 1.34 11.48
C VAL A 323 6.32 0.83 10.05
N TYR A 324 7.12 -0.23 9.83
CA TYR A 324 7.26 -0.93 8.55
C TYR A 324 6.62 -2.32 8.62
N VAL A 325 5.57 -2.56 7.83
CA VAL A 325 4.86 -3.86 7.78
C VAL A 325 5.10 -4.55 6.43
N PRO A 326 5.95 -5.59 6.38
CA PRO A 326 6.30 -6.29 5.16
C PRO A 326 5.12 -7.12 4.59
N PRO A 327 5.21 -7.59 3.35
CA PRO A 327 4.13 -8.30 2.69
C PRO A 327 3.74 -9.58 3.42
N ASN A 328 2.44 -9.79 3.57
CA ASN A 328 1.78 -10.89 4.28
C ASN A 328 1.97 -10.89 5.80
N HIS A 329 2.40 -9.78 6.38
CA HIS A 329 2.48 -9.59 7.83
C HIS A 329 1.39 -8.66 8.36
N GLY A 330 1.03 -8.85 9.64
CA GLY A 330 0.05 -8.04 10.36
C GLY A 330 0.72 -6.90 11.13
N LEU A 331 0.08 -5.73 11.13
CA LEU A 331 0.55 -4.51 11.79
C LEU A 331 0.93 -4.76 13.25
N ARG A 332 0.11 -5.53 13.97
CA ARG A 332 0.34 -5.82 15.40
C ARG A 332 1.71 -6.43 15.71
N GLU A 333 2.30 -7.19 14.79
CA GLU A 333 3.63 -7.80 14.98
C GLU A 333 4.75 -6.76 15.11
N TYR A 334 4.53 -5.55 14.58
CA TYR A 334 5.54 -4.51 14.42
C TYR A 334 5.36 -3.32 15.39
N LEU A 335 4.31 -3.33 16.22
CA LEU A 335 4.04 -2.25 17.19
C LEU A 335 4.79 -2.45 18.51
N PHE A 336 5.16 -1.33 19.15
CA PHE A 336 5.67 -1.33 20.52
C PHE A 336 4.59 -1.77 21.52
N GLU A 337 3.37 -1.24 21.39
CA GLU A 337 2.19 -1.57 22.21
C GLU A 337 1.09 -2.23 21.35
N PRO A 338 1.21 -3.53 21.01
CA PRO A 338 0.23 -4.23 20.18
C PRO A 338 -1.19 -4.27 20.77
N GLU A 339 -1.33 -4.08 22.09
CA GLU A 339 -2.59 -3.94 22.83
C GLU A 339 -3.39 -2.70 22.40
N GLY A 340 -2.74 -1.68 21.84
CA GLY A 340 -3.39 -0.49 21.29
C GLY A 340 -4.39 -0.78 20.17
N MET A 341 -4.32 -1.96 19.54
CA MET A 341 -5.34 -2.40 18.58
C MET A 341 -6.68 -2.80 19.25
N LEU A 342 -6.89 -2.50 20.54
CA LEU A 342 -8.10 -2.65 21.38
C LEU A 342 -8.63 -4.09 21.59
N VAL A 343 -8.79 -4.86 20.52
CA VAL A 343 -9.36 -6.21 20.52
C VAL A 343 -8.48 -7.18 19.75
N ASP A 344 -8.37 -8.42 20.23
CA ASP A 344 -7.48 -9.45 19.65
C ASP A 344 -7.84 -9.88 18.23
N ASN A 345 -9.11 -9.71 17.83
CA ASN A 345 -9.60 -10.14 16.53
C ASN A 345 -9.36 -9.09 15.43
N PHE A 346 -9.03 -7.85 15.77
CA PHE A 346 -8.73 -6.77 14.83
C PHE A 346 -7.28 -6.82 14.34
N GLU A 347 -7.07 -6.71 13.03
CA GLU A 347 -5.76 -6.65 12.40
C GLU A 347 -5.80 -5.86 11.09
N ILE A 348 -4.68 -5.19 10.77
CA ILE A 348 -4.39 -4.61 9.46
C ILE A 348 -3.21 -5.40 8.89
N ILE A 349 -3.40 -6.03 7.74
CA ILE A 349 -2.42 -6.94 7.14
C ILE A 349 -1.93 -6.33 5.83
N SER A 350 -0.62 -6.19 5.69
CA SER A 350 0.00 -5.86 4.42
C SER A 350 -0.16 -7.05 3.47
N GLY A 351 -0.83 -6.86 2.35
CA GLY A 351 -0.90 -7.82 1.25
C GLY A 351 0.23 -7.63 0.23
N GLY A 352 1.17 -6.71 0.51
CA GLY A 352 2.24 -6.30 -0.38
C GLY A 352 1.77 -5.53 -1.61
N ILE A 353 2.74 -5.13 -2.41
CA ILE A 353 2.52 -4.53 -3.72
C ILE A 353 2.43 -5.66 -4.73
N LYS A 354 1.29 -5.80 -5.42
CA LYS A 354 1.22 -6.72 -6.56
C LYS A 354 2.05 -6.17 -7.70
N GLY A 355 3.34 -6.51 -7.71
CA GLY A 355 4.33 -6.00 -8.64
C GLY A 355 5.78 -6.12 -8.15
N GLY A 356 5.99 -6.12 -6.83
CA GLY A 356 7.26 -6.36 -6.17
C GLY A 356 7.31 -7.76 -5.54
N GLY A 357 8.25 -8.60 -6.01
CA GLY A 357 8.66 -9.90 -5.46
C GLY A 357 7.59 -10.79 -4.81
N THR A 358 6.86 -11.64 -5.53
CA THR A 358 7.34 -12.96 -5.95
C THR A 358 6.58 -13.42 -7.20
N GLY A 359 7.25 -13.35 -8.36
CA GLY A 359 6.91 -14.18 -9.53
C GLY A 359 5.94 -13.62 -10.57
N THR A 360 5.45 -12.39 -10.48
CA THR A 360 4.77 -11.76 -11.63
C THR A 360 5.09 -10.27 -11.67
N ARG A 361 6.08 -9.92 -12.50
CA ARG A 361 6.50 -8.55 -12.78
C ARG A 361 5.29 -7.72 -13.21
N VAL A 362 5.14 -6.50 -12.66
CA VAL A 362 4.42 -5.45 -13.38
C VAL A 362 5.04 -5.39 -14.77
N PRO A 363 4.25 -5.35 -15.86
CA PRO A 363 4.82 -4.90 -17.12
C PRO A 363 5.22 -3.44 -16.90
N SER A 364 6.47 -3.21 -16.49
CA SER A 364 7.19 -1.95 -16.60
C SER A 364 8.11 -2.04 -17.80
N ASN A 365 8.25 -0.95 -18.53
CA ASN A 365 9.20 -0.85 -19.61
C ASN A 365 10.52 -0.35 -19.02
N LEU A 366 11.58 -1.16 -19.15
CA LEU A 366 12.89 -0.76 -18.69
C LEU A 366 13.54 0.15 -19.74
N ILE A 367 13.81 1.38 -19.37
CA ILE A 367 14.79 2.24 -20.02
C ILE A 367 16.08 2.11 -19.22
N ARG A 368 17.20 1.85 -19.87
CA ARG A 368 18.48 1.67 -19.18
C ARG A 368 19.63 2.35 -19.92
N LEU A 369 20.39 3.15 -19.21
CA LEU A 369 21.73 3.55 -19.62
C LEU A 369 22.71 2.53 -19.07
N GLN A 370 23.20 1.67 -19.96
CA GLN A 370 24.05 0.55 -19.61
C GLN A 370 25.51 0.89 -19.91
N PRO A 371 26.39 0.93 -18.89
CA PRO A 371 27.82 1.13 -19.12
C PRO A 371 28.43 -0.03 -19.93
N LYS A 372 29.40 0.29 -20.78
CA LYS A 372 30.13 -0.62 -21.67
C LYS A 372 31.63 -0.37 -21.59
N GLY A 373 32.20 -0.61 -20.42
CA GLY A 373 33.54 -0.11 -20.09
C GLY A 373 33.40 1.17 -19.27
N ASP A 374 34.48 1.91 -19.16
CA ASP A 374 34.59 3.24 -18.57
C ASP A 374 34.25 4.36 -19.58
N ASP A 375 34.40 4.08 -20.87
CA ASP A 375 34.36 5.08 -21.96
C ASP A 375 33.03 5.12 -22.74
N ARG A 376 32.02 4.32 -22.39
CA ARG A 376 30.77 4.24 -23.19
C ARG A 376 29.51 3.88 -22.44
N TYR A 377 28.38 4.46 -22.87
CA TYR A 377 27.03 3.98 -22.57
C TYR A 377 26.30 3.44 -23.80
N ASN A 378 25.55 2.37 -23.57
CA ASN A 378 24.45 1.96 -24.45
C ASN A 378 23.10 2.38 -23.86
N LEU A 379 22.19 2.91 -24.67
CA LEU A 379 20.80 3.12 -24.31
C LEU A 379 19.96 1.89 -24.69
N VAL A 380 19.26 1.32 -23.72
CA VAL A 380 18.35 0.17 -23.90
C VAL A 380 16.93 0.61 -23.60
N PHE A 381 16.00 0.38 -24.51
CA PHE A 381 14.59 0.71 -24.32
C PHE A 381 13.68 -0.19 -25.18
N THR A 382 12.40 -0.25 -24.85
CA THR A 382 11.37 -0.84 -25.75
C THR A 382 10.48 0.26 -26.28
N ASN A 383 10.24 0.28 -27.60
CA ASN A 383 9.31 1.24 -28.22
C ASN A 383 7.83 0.86 -27.99
N VAL A 384 6.90 1.72 -28.38
CA VAL A 384 5.44 1.47 -28.25
C VAL A 384 4.92 0.23 -28.99
N ARG A 385 5.74 -0.36 -29.88
CA ARG A 385 5.41 -1.57 -30.64
C ARG A 385 5.97 -2.86 -30.03
N GLY A 386 6.63 -2.78 -28.87
CA GLY A 386 7.24 -3.95 -28.23
C GLY A 386 8.57 -4.38 -28.81
N GLN A 387 9.22 -3.52 -29.60
CA GLN A 387 10.55 -3.76 -30.14
C GLN A 387 11.59 -3.20 -29.17
N THR A 388 12.50 -4.05 -28.68
CA THR A 388 13.57 -3.66 -27.77
C THR A 388 14.82 -3.30 -28.56
N TYR A 389 15.35 -2.12 -28.27
CA TYR A 389 16.57 -1.55 -28.83
C TYR A 389 17.67 -1.56 -27.78
N ASN A 390 18.90 -1.81 -28.21
CA ASN A 390 20.12 -1.66 -27.43
C ASN A 390 21.15 -0.96 -28.33
N ILE A 391 21.25 0.35 -28.17
CA ILE A 391 21.95 1.22 -29.12
C ILE A 391 23.18 1.84 -28.43
N PRO A 392 24.30 2.03 -29.14
CA PRO A 392 25.38 2.88 -28.65
C PRO A 392 24.84 4.31 -28.49
N PHE A 393 25.04 4.94 -27.32
CA PHE A 393 24.47 6.25 -27.03
C PHE A 393 25.55 7.32 -26.93
N VAL A 394 26.44 7.26 -25.93
CA VAL A 394 27.53 8.24 -25.73
C VAL A 394 28.85 7.52 -25.52
N THR A 395 29.94 8.11 -26.00
CA THR A 395 31.32 7.59 -25.91
C THR A 395 32.33 8.69 -25.65
N THR A 396 33.46 8.36 -25.04
CA THR A 396 34.68 9.18 -24.97
C THR A 396 35.87 8.58 -25.73
N GLU A 397 35.72 7.41 -26.39
CA GLU A 397 36.79 6.67 -27.09
C GLU A 397 37.61 7.52 -28.09
N ASN A 398 37.02 8.57 -28.69
CA ASN A 398 37.68 9.53 -29.58
C ASN A 398 37.28 10.98 -29.27
N GLY A 399 37.10 11.29 -27.99
CA GLY A 399 36.44 12.49 -27.52
C GLY A 399 34.93 12.29 -27.39
N PHE A 400 34.29 13.17 -26.61
CA PHE A 400 32.87 13.06 -26.32
C PHE A 400 32.00 13.16 -27.58
N GLY A 401 31.14 12.17 -27.78
CA GLY A 401 30.22 12.15 -28.91
C GLY A 401 29.14 11.08 -28.78
N TYR A 402 28.19 11.11 -29.71
CA TYR A 402 27.08 10.16 -29.74
C TYR A 402 27.38 8.95 -30.62
N GLY A 403 27.22 7.74 -30.08
CA GLY A 403 27.55 6.48 -30.74
C GLY A 403 28.78 5.82 -30.12
N TYR A 404 29.73 5.40 -30.96
CA TYR A 404 31.00 4.75 -30.57
C TYR A 404 32.05 4.84 -31.70
N ASP A 405 33.25 4.29 -31.48
CA ASP A 405 34.40 4.37 -32.40
C ASP A 405 34.12 3.98 -33.88
N LYS A 406 33.13 3.13 -34.15
CA LYS A 406 32.81 2.64 -35.50
C LYS A 406 31.50 3.18 -36.09
N GLY A 407 30.81 4.08 -35.40
CA GLY A 407 29.61 4.70 -35.94
C GLY A 407 28.98 5.71 -35.00
N THR A 408 28.52 6.82 -35.58
CA THR A 408 27.85 7.92 -34.89
C THR A 408 26.35 7.63 -34.77
N LEU A 409 25.72 8.03 -33.66
CA LEU A 409 24.26 8.03 -33.52
C LEU A 409 23.70 9.40 -33.92
N HIS A 410 22.81 9.41 -34.92
CA HIS A 410 22.13 10.60 -35.43
C HIS A 410 20.66 10.61 -35.00
N PHE A 411 20.27 11.60 -34.22
CA PHE A 411 18.87 11.85 -33.85
C PHE A 411 18.42 13.27 -34.21
N GLN A 412 19.35 14.13 -34.65
CA GLN A 412 19.06 15.42 -35.23
C GLN A 412 19.25 15.38 -36.75
N GLU A 413 18.26 15.89 -37.47
CA GLU A 413 18.31 15.99 -38.92
C GLU A 413 19.38 17.00 -39.35
N GLY A 414 20.06 16.69 -40.45
CA GLY A 414 20.90 17.68 -41.13
C GLY A 414 20.05 18.72 -41.85
N GLY A 415 20.70 19.71 -42.49
CA GLY A 415 20.02 20.72 -43.31
C GLY A 415 19.45 20.22 -44.65
N GLY A 416 19.30 18.90 -44.82
CA GLY A 416 18.95 18.25 -46.08
C GLY A 416 20.04 18.35 -47.16
N PRO A 417 19.81 17.78 -48.36
CA PRO A 417 20.73 17.90 -49.48
C PRO A 417 21.09 19.37 -49.77
N PRO A 418 22.39 19.70 -49.99
CA PRO A 418 23.50 18.78 -50.27
C PRO A 418 24.29 18.32 -49.03
N VAL A 419 23.74 18.38 -47.81
CA VAL A 419 24.41 17.92 -46.58
C VAL A 419 23.99 16.48 -46.28
N TYR A 420 24.98 15.57 -46.18
CA TYR A 420 24.77 14.13 -45.95
C TYR A 420 25.52 13.68 -44.70
N PRO A 421 24.95 13.91 -43.49
CA PRO A 421 25.69 13.72 -42.24
C PRO A 421 25.89 12.25 -41.84
N ILE A 422 25.08 11.32 -42.37
CA ILE A 422 25.07 9.93 -41.91
C ILE A 422 26.03 9.11 -42.79
N ALA A 423 27.16 8.70 -42.23
CA ALA A 423 28.15 7.87 -42.89
C ALA A 423 27.77 6.39 -42.86
N ARG A 424 28.46 5.57 -43.66
CA ARG A 424 28.29 4.12 -43.61
C ARG A 424 28.65 3.58 -42.22
N ASN A 425 27.80 2.70 -41.69
CA ASN A 425 27.81 2.13 -40.33
C ASN A 425 27.32 3.05 -39.21
N ASP A 426 26.95 4.29 -39.52
CA ASP A 426 26.27 5.16 -38.55
C ASP A 426 24.84 4.66 -38.26
N PHE A 427 24.33 5.10 -37.11
CA PHE A 427 23.01 4.81 -36.61
C PHE A 427 22.15 6.04 -36.71
N PHE A 428 20.85 5.87 -36.90
CA PHE A 428 19.92 6.98 -36.80
C PHE A 428 18.60 6.58 -36.15
N VAL A 429 18.03 7.51 -35.38
CA VAL A 429 16.70 7.40 -34.79
C VAL A 429 15.69 7.93 -35.81
N ALA A 430 14.69 7.12 -36.15
CA ALA A 430 13.58 7.52 -37.00
C ALA A 430 12.28 7.40 -36.21
N THR A 431 11.55 8.50 -36.07
CA THR A 431 10.32 8.58 -35.27
C THR A 431 9.25 9.29 -36.05
N ASN A 432 8.10 8.65 -36.26
CA ASN A 432 7.06 9.26 -37.11
C ASN A 432 6.36 10.49 -36.49
N ARG A 433 6.42 10.64 -35.16
CA ARG A 433 5.87 11.78 -34.38
C ARG A 433 6.57 11.91 -33.03
N ASN A 434 6.91 13.12 -32.63
CA ASN A 434 7.44 13.41 -31.29
C ASN A 434 6.31 13.60 -30.26
N ASP A 435 5.40 12.64 -30.17
CA ASP A 435 4.34 12.61 -29.17
C ASP A 435 4.07 11.17 -28.70
N ILE A 436 3.21 10.99 -27.70
CA ILE A 436 2.89 9.68 -27.10
C ILE A 436 2.30 8.64 -28.08
N SER A 437 1.85 9.08 -29.25
CA SER A 437 1.32 8.22 -30.32
C SER A 437 2.37 7.87 -31.37
N GLY A 438 3.56 8.47 -31.27
CA GLY A 438 4.70 8.17 -32.10
C GLY A 438 5.24 6.78 -31.86
N PHE A 439 5.90 6.23 -32.88
CA PHE A 439 6.70 5.03 -32.77
C PHE A 439 8.08 5.31 -33.34
N THR A 440 9.07 4.70 -32.69
CA THR A 440 10.49 4.92 -32.98
C THR A 440 11.15 3.64 -33.46
N ASN A 441 12.01 3.76 -34.47
CA ASN A 441 12.93 2.72 -34.91
C ASN A 441 14.36 3.28 -34.88
N VAL A 442 15.34 2.43 -34.59
CA VAL A 442 16.76 2.79 -34.70
C VAL A 442 17.42 1.89 -35.73
N LEU A 443 18.02 2.50 -36.75
CA LEU A 443 18.57 1.81 -37.89
C LEU A 443 20.06 2.09 -38.01
N ARG A 444 20.79 1.12 -38.57
CA ARG A 444 22.16 1.28 -39.04
C ARG A 444 22.18 1.37 -40.56
N TYR A 445 22.86 2.37 -41.10
CA TYR A 445 23.10 2.47 -42.55
C TYR A 445 24.21 1.49 -42.97
N THR A 446 23.90 0.51 -43.79
CA THR A 446 24.85 -0.58 -44.14
C THR A 446 25.55 -0.38 -45.49
N GLY A 447 24.98 0.43 -46.38
CA GLY A 447 25.63 0.89 -47.60
C GLY A 447 24.73 1.07 -48.82
N TYR A 448 25.35 1.54 -49.90
CA TYR A 448 24.75 1.79 -51.20
C TYR A 448 25.32 0.84 -52.26
N ASN A 449 24.45 0.21 -53.06
CA ASN A 449 24.83 -0.57 -54.22
C ASN A 449 24.54 0.21 -55.51
N SER A 450 25.59 0.73 -56.15
CA SER A 450 25.51 1.52 -57.38
C SER A 450 25.12 0.72 -58.62
N ALA A 451 25.20 -0.62 -58.61
CA ALA A 451 24.75 -1.44 -59.73
C ALA A 451 23.23 -1.61 -59.75
N SER A 452 22.59 -1.62 -58.58
CA SER A 452 21.14 -1.75 -58.43
C SER A 452 20.45 -0.48 -57.94
N ASN A 453 21.21 0.62 -57.75
CA ASN A 453 20.78 1.87 -57.13
C ASN A 453 19.99 1.64 -55.84
N THR A 454 20.52 0.78 -54.96
CA THR A 454 19.80 0.33 -53.76
C THR A 454 20.55 0.73 -52.49
N LEU A 455 19.86 1.40 -51.57
CA LEU A 455 20.32 1.62 -50.21
C LEU A 455 19.87 0.49 -49.30
N SER A 456 20.73 0.11 -48.35
CA SER A 456 20.48 -0.99 -47.41
C SER A 456 20.66 -0.52 -45.97
N PHE A 457 19.73 -0.92 -45.11
CA PHE A 457 19.66 -0.56 -43.71
C PHE A 457 19.44 -1.81 -42.85
N GLU A 458 19.78 -1.72 -41.58
CA GLU A 458 19.46 -2.72 -40.56
C GLU A 458 18.76 -2.04 -39.40
N ASP A 459 17.48 -2.34 -39.18
CA ASP A 459 16.81 -2.02 -37.93
C ASP A 459 17.33 -2.95 -36.84
N LEU A 460 17.88 -2.35 -35.78
CA LEU A 460 18.53 -3.06 -34.68
C LEU A 460 17.59 -4.01 -33.92
N ALA A 461 16.27 -3.86 -34.07
CA ALA A 461 15.29 -4.76 -33.45
C ALA A 461 14.57 -5.69 -34.44
N SER A 462 14.42 -5.31 -35.71
CA SER A 462 13.48 -5.99 -36.63
C SER A 462 14.07 -6.54 -37.94
N GLY A 463 15.35 -6.28 -38.22
CA GLY A 463 16.07 -6.84 -39.37
C GLY A 463 16.33 -5.83 -40.50
N SER A 464 16.63 -6.32 -41.70
CA SER A 464 17.12 -5.48 -42.80
C SER A 464 16.01 -4.84 -43.65
N TYR A 465 16.25 -3.61 -44.07
CA TYR A 465 15.41 -2.84 -45.00
C TYR A 465 16.24 -2.43 -46.21
N SER A 466 15.60 -2.24 -47.35
CA SER A 466 16.24 -1.65 -48.52
C SER A 466 15.28 -0.79 -49.32
N THR A 467 15.82 0.17 -50.06
CA THR A 467 15.04 0.98 -50.99
C THR A 467 15.84 1.30 -52.24
N VAL A 468 15.13 1.45 -53.36
CA VAL A 468 15.70 1.88 -54.64
C VAL A 468 15.64 3.39 -54.70
N ILE A 469 16.73 4.01 -55.12
CA ILE A 469 16.82 5.45 -55.33
C ILE A 469 16.70 5.81 -56.81
N ASP A 470 16.32 7.06 -57.09
CA ASP A 470 16.56 7.69 -58.38
C ASP A 470 18.05 8.06 -58.49
N PRO A 471 18.82 7.46 -59.41
CA PRO A 471 20.25 7.74 -59.55
C PRO A 471 20.54 9.16 -60.05
N ALA A 472 19.56 9.89 -60.62
CA ALA A 472 19.75 11.25 -61.09
C ALA A 472 19.73 12.28 -59.96
N THR A 473 18.92 12.04 -58.93
CA THR A 473 18.75 12.94 -57.78
C THR A 473 19.38 12.40 -56.49
N GLY A 474 19.67 11.10 -56.44
CA GLY A 474 20.09 10.40 -55.22
C GLY A 474 18.94 10.11 -54.25
N GLU A 475 17.70 10.44 -54.61
CA GLU A 475 16.53 10.40 -53.73
C GLU A 475 15.85 9.03 -53.71
N GLY A 476 15.40 8.58 -52.55
CA GLY A 476 14.59 7.39 -52.37
C GLY A 476 13.67 7.50 -51.15
N ASN A 477 12.78 6.53 -51.03
CA ASN A 477 11.82 6.45 -49.92
C ASN A 477 11.99 5.13 -49.20
N VAL A 478 12.33 5.15 -47.91
CA VAL A 478 12.39 3.94 -47.09
C VAL A 478 11.13 3.84 -46.24
N VAL A 479 10.49 2.67 -46.24
CA VAL A 479 9.30 2.43 -45.41
C VAL A 479 9.72 1.65 -44.17
N ILE A 480 9.65 2.31 -43.01
CA ILE A 480 10.07 1.76 -41.72
C ILE A 480 8.85 1.77 -40.80
N GLY A 481 8.49 0.61 -40.27
CA GLY A 481 7.32 0.49 -39.41
C GLY A 481 5.97 0.88 -40.06
N GLY A 482 5.92 1.07 -41.38
CA GLY A 482 4.73 1.57 -42.09
C GLY A 482 4.67 3.08 -42.29
N GLN A 483 5.67 3.83 -41.80
CA GLN A 483 5.91 5.23 -42.14
C GLN A 483 6.95 5.33 -43.27
N THR A 484 6.78 6.28 -44.17
CA THR A 484 7.74 6.59 -45.23
C THR A 484 8.67 7.71 -44.77
N TYR A 485 9.96 7.53 -44.97
CA TYR A 485 11.00 8.51 -44.69
C TYR A 485 11.78 8.80 -45.98
N SER A 486 11.97 10.09 -46.26
CA SER A 486 12.74 10.56 -47.41
C SER A 486 14.22 10.37 -47.13
N VAL A 487 14.94 9.82 -48.10
CA VAL A 487 16.38 9.52 -48.00
C VAL A 487 17.08 10.03 -49.25
N TYR A 488 18.24 10.62 -49.07
CA TYR A 488 19.11 11.05 -50.15
C TYR A 488 20.50 10.49 -49.93
N VAL A 489 21.14 10.00 -50.99
CA VAL A 489 22.53 9.56 -50.95
C VAL A 489 23.39 10.40 -51.89
N ASP A 490 24.57 10.76 -51.42
CA ASP A 490 25.59 11.37 -52.25
C ASP A 490 26.22 10.31 -53.17
N THR A 491 25.61 10.10 -54.33
CA THR A 491 26.09 9.13 -55.33
C THR A 491 27.43 9.51 -55.96
N ALA A 492 27.88 10.76 -55.80
CA ALA A 492 29.17 11.22 -56.29
C ALA A 492 30.32 10.90 -55.31
N ASN A 493 30.00 10.70 -54.04
CA ASN A 493 30.97 10.33 -53.01
C ASN A 493 31.17 8.79 -52.95
N PRO A 494 32.41 8.29 -53.02
CA PRO A 494 32.70 6.85 -52.90
C PRO A 494 32.19 6.19 -51.62
N ASP A 495 32.12 6.94 -50.52
CA ASP A 495 31.61 6.46 -49.22
C ASP A 495 30.09 6.49 -49.13
N ALA A 496 29.43 7.14 -50.10
CA ALA A 496 27.99 7.25 -50.28
C ALA A 496 27.24 7.57 -48.97
N PRO A 497 27.58 8.68 -48.26
CA PRO A 497 26.84 9.11 -47.09
C PRO A 497 25.42 9.53 -47.45
N ILE A 498 24.54 9.56 -46.45
CA ILE A 498 23.12 9.83 -46.63
C ILE A 498 22.62 11.00 -45.78
N ALA A 499 21.50 11.56 -46.22
CA ALA A 499 20.62 12.44 -45.45
C ALA A 499 19.27 11.73 -45.33
N VAL A 500 18.68 11.76 -44.14
CA VAL A 500 17.39 11.13 -43.84
C VAL A 500 16.53 12.20 -43.18
N ASP A 501 15.29 12.35 -43.63
CA ASP A 501 14.22 13.00 -42.89
C ASP A 501 13.85 12.04 -41.74
N LEU A 502 14.30 12.34 -40.52
CA LEU A 502 14.23 11.43 -39.37
C LEU A 502 12.83 11.43 -38.75
N THR A 503 12.06 12.50 -38.94
CA THR A 503 10.70 12.63 -38.41
C THR A 503 9.62 12.19 -39.40
N GLY A 504 9.95 12.14 -40.69
CA GLY A 504 9.05 11.73 -41.77
C GLY A 504 7.98 12.76 -42.10
N ASP A 505 8.21 14.03 -41.76
CA ASP A 505 7.29 15.14 -41.97
C ASP A 505 7.61 15.97 -43.24
N ASN A 506 8.68 15.60 -43.96
CA ASN A 506 9.28 16.30 -45.11
C ASN A 506 9.93 17.65 -44.75
N GLY A 507 10.24 17.86 -43.48
CA GLY A 507 11.09 18.92 -42.93
C GLY A 507 12.57 18.53 -42.87
N TRP A 508 13.38 19.48 -42.42
CA TRP A 508 14.81 19.29 -42.16
C TRP A 508 15.21 20.12 -40.94
N GLY A 509 16.07 19.55 -40.11
CA GLY A 509 16.68 20.22 -38.95
C GLY A 509 15.98 19.93 -37.62
N ASP A 510 14.95 19.08 -37.62
CA ASP A 510 14.24 18.66 -36.41
C ASP A 510 14.97 17.51 -35.70
N GLU A 511 14.62 17.28 -34.43
CA GLU A 511 15.09 16.15 -33.64
C GLU A 511 14.05 15.02 -33.66
N ALA A 512 14.50 13.77 -33.80
CA ALA A 512 13.68 12.58 -33.64
C ALA A 512 13.79 12.04 -32.21
N ASN A 513 12.76 12.30 -31.40
CA ASN A 513 12.70 11.78 -30.02
C ASN A 513 12.40 10.29 -30.01
N VAL A 514 12.79 9.59 -28.94
CA VAL A 514 12.48 8.16 -28.77
C VAL A 514 11.18 8.01 -27.98
N VAL A 515 10.16 7.41 -28.59
CA VAL A 515 8.88 7.12 -27.93
C VAL A 515 8.87 5.69 -27.41
N VAL A 516 8.86 5.56 -26.09
CA VAL A 516 8.98 4.27 -25.40
C VAL A 516 7.61 3.67 -25.07
N MET A 517 7.60 2.36 -24.85
CA MET A 517 6.42 1.66 -24.37
C MET A 517 5.95 2.28 -23.05
N GLY A 518 4.66 2.59 -22.98
CA GLY A 518 4.06 3.36 -21.90
C GLY A 518 3.75 4.80 -22.27
N GLY A 519 4.35 5.33 -23.33
CA GLY A 519 4.10 6.69 -23.83
C GLY A 519 5.14 7.72 -23.40
N GLY A 520 6.18 7.31 -22.68
CA GLY A 520 7.30 8.19 -22.35
C GLY A 520 8.04 8.67 -23.59
N ILE A 521 8.44 9.93 -23.59
CA ILE A 521 9.20 10.54 -24.68
C ILE A 521 10.62 10.78 -24.15
N ILE A 522 11.61 10.18 -24.78
CA ILE A 522 13.01 10.41 -24.48
C ILE A 522 13.56 11.41 -25.50
N ASP A 523 14.04 12.53 -25.00
CA ASP A 523 14.85 13.51 -25.72
C ASP A 523 16.33 13.20 -25.44
N LEU A 524 17.14 13.11 -26.50
CA LEU A 524 18.54 12.67 -26.46
C LEU A 524 19.53 13.82 -26.48
N GLY A 525 19.05 15.07 -26.41
CA GLY A 525 19.74 16.33 -26.68
C GLY A 525 21.13 16.55 -26.06
N PRO A 526 21.78 17.70 -26.36
CA PRO A 526 23.18 17.94 -26.04
C PRO A 526 23.46 17.93 -24.53
N GLY A 527 24.20 16.92 -24.06
CA GLY A 527 24.75 16.83 -22.70
C GLY A 527 23.78 16.32 -21.61
N ALA A 528 22.51 16.07 -21.93
CA ALA A 528 21.55 15.47 -21.01
C ALA A 528 20.48 14.68 -21.76
N MET A 529 20.07 13.55 -21.19
CA MET A 529 18.91 12.79 -21.65
C MET A 529 17.71 13.16 -20.77
N ARG A 530 16.56 13.42 -21.38
CA ARG A 530 15.33 13.76 -20.65
C ARG A 530 14.24 12.75 -20.96
N VAL A 531 13.54 12.30 -19.93
CA VAL A 531 12.37 11.43 -20.07
C VAL A 531 11.13 12.20 -19.63
N THR A 532 10.24 12.48 -20.58
CA THR A 532 9.01 13.22 -20.33
C THR A 532 7.81 12.28 -20.22
N THR A 533 7.04 12.45 -19.16
CA THR A 533 5.73 11.83 -18.93
C THR A 533 4.66 12.91 -19.01
N LEU A 534 3.77 12.82 -20.00
CA LEU A 534 2.77 13.87 -20.22
C LEU A 534 1.64 13.84 -19.19
N GLU A 535 1.19 15.02 -18.74
CA GLU A 535 0.13 15.19 -17.75
C GLU A 535 -1.17 14.48 -18.14
N ARG A 536 -1.49 14.49 -19.44
CA ARG A 536 -2.73 13.90 -20.01
C ARG A 536 -2.80 12.39 -19.89
N MET A 537 -1.72 11.75 -19.44
CA MET A 537 -1.68 10.33 -19.15
C MET A 537 -2.27 10.00 -17.77
N PHE A 538 -2.58 11.02 -16.95
CA PHE A 538 -3.05 10.89 -15.57
C PHE A 538 -4.35 11.66 -15.33
N ASP A 539 -5.16 11.15 -14.38
CA ASP A 539 -6.50 11.68 -14.08
C ASP A 539 -6.44 12.97 -13.22
N GLU A 540 -5.32 13.25 -12.56
CA GLU A 540 -5.06 14.45 -11.77
C GLU A 540 -3.79 15.16 -12.28
N PRO A 541 -3.92 16.11 -13.22
CA PRO A 541 -2.76 16.72 -13.87
C PRO A 541 -2.07 17.73 -12.93
N ALA A 542 -0.75 17.59 -12.80
CA ALA A 542 0.13 18.55 -12.12
C ALA A 542 1.20 19.13 -13.08
N GLY A 543 0.95 19.08 -14.39
CA GLY A 543 1.90 19.39 -15.46
C GLY A 543 2.64 18.15 -15.99
N ASP A 544 3.37 18.31 -17.08
CA ASP A 544 4.26 17.27 -17.58
C ASP A 544 5.38 17.03 -16.56
N GLU A 545 5.73 15.77 -16.33
CA GLU A 545 6.89 15.38 -15.52
C GLU A 545 8.08 15.19 -16.44
N GLU A 546 9.23 15.72 -16.04
CA GLU A 546 10.49 15.57 -16.76
C GLU A 546 11.55 15.03 -15.80
N ILE A 547 12.13 13.89 -16.16
CA ILE A 547 13.26 13.29 -15.45
C ILE A 547 14.51 13.58 -16.27
N SER A 548 15.40 14.41 -15.72
CA SER A 548 16.68 14.73 -16.34
C SER A 548 17.77 13.76 -15.88
N ILE A 549 18.53 13.25 -16.84
CA ILE A 549 19.72 12.42 -16.64
C ILE A 549 20.92 13.18 -17.19
N THR A 550 21.87 13.51 -16.33
CA THR A 550 23.09 14.25 -16.69
C THR A 550 24.13 13.27 -17.22
N ILE A 551 24.72 13.55 -18.39
CA ILE A 551 25.86 12.80 -18.89
C ILE A 551 27.14 13.58 -18.56
N ILE A 552 28.08 12.91 -17.91
CA ILE A 552 29.33 13.50 -17.40
C ILE A 552 30.48 13.05 -18.31
N ASP A 553 31.14 14.00 -18.97
CA ASP A 553 32.38 13.77 -19.72
C ASP A 553 33.60 13.92 -18.79
N GLY A 554 34.22 12.79 -18.45
CA GLY A 554 35.45 12.73 -17.64
C GLY A 554 36.73 12.87 -18.46
N GLY A 555 36.63 12.97 -19.80
CA GLY A 555 37.75 12.99 -20.73
C GLY A 555 38.12 11.59 -21.22
N ASP A 556 38.55 10.70 -20.34
CA ASP A 556 38.85 9.28 -20.64
C ASP A 556 37.75 8.31 -20.19
N TYR A 557 36.80 8.76 -19.38
CA TYR A 557 35.60 8.02 -18.99
C TYR A 557 34.34 8.86 -19.23
N VAL A 558 33.18 8.20 -19.26
CA VAL A 558 31.86 8.82 -19.27
C VAL A 558 31.08 8.32 -18.07
N ASN A 559 30.42 9.20 -17.32
CA ASN A 559 29.48 8.79 -16.27
C ASN A 559 28.07 9.34 -16.54
N ALA A 560 27.07 8.87 -15.81
CA ALA A 560 25.71 9.38 -15.87
C ALA A 560 25.13 9.47 -14.47
N ASP A 561 24.39 10.54 -14.19
CA ASP A 561 23.82 10.81 -12.87
C ASP A 561 22.37 11.29 -13.00
N VAL A 562 21.57 11.00 -11.98
CA VAL A 562 20.21 11.52 -11.82
C VAL A 562 20.16 12.33 -10.53
N PRO A 563 20.33 13.66 -10.58
CA PRO A 563 20.29 14.48 -9.39
C PRO A 563 18.87 14.58 -8.82
N ASP A 564 18.77 14.95 -7.54
CA ASP A 564 17.53 15.44 -6.93
C ASP A 564 16.90 16.53 -7.80
N GLN A 565 15.60 16.40 -8.04
CA GLN A 565 14.83 17.27 -8.91
C GLN A 565 13.41 17.43 -8.38
N ALA A 566 12.67 18.42 -8.89
CA ALA A 566 11.42 18.87 -8.26
C ALA A 566 10.37 17.77 -8.00
N ASP A 567 10.41 16.69 -8.78
CA ASP A 567 9.47 15.57 -8.71
C ASP A 567 10.13 14.24 -8.28
N ILE A 568 11.43 14.22 -7.99
CA ILE A 568 12.20 13.03 -7.58
C ILE A 568 13.22 13.42 -6.51
N ASP A 569 13.06 12.87 -5.31
CA ASP A 569 14.11 12.82 -4.31
C ASP A 569 14.83 11.46 -4.42
N MET A 570 16.13 11.49 -4.68
CA MET A 570 16.98 10.30 -4.73
C MET A 570 17.43 9.95 -3.30
N LEU A 571 17.23 8.71 -2.91
CA LEU A 571 17.55 8.21 -1.58
C LEU A 571 18.54 7.04 -1.71
N GLU A 572 19.54 7.03 -0.85
CA GLU A 572 20.44 5.89 -0.69
C GLU A 572 19.61 4.66 -0.26
N ALA A 573 19.56 3.64 -1.11
CA ALA A 573 18.83 2.39 -0.87
C ALA A 573 19.74 1.31 -0.28
N SER A 574 21.01 1.33 -0.67
CA SER A 574 22.12 0.56 -0.11
C SER A 574 23.43 1.24 -0.51
N GLY A 575 24.55 0.88 0.12
CA GLY A 575 25.82 1.61 -0.07
C GLY A 575 26.38 1.70 -1.50
N ASP A 576 25.78 1.02 -2.49
CA ASP A 576 26.11 1.13 -3.93
C ASP A 576 24.84 1.37 -4.80
N GLU A 577 23.71 1.80 -4.24
CA GLU A 577 22.45 2.01 -4.98
C GLU A 577 21.69 3.22 -4.44
N GLU A 578 21.42 4.19 -5.31
CA GLU A 578 20.45 5.26 -5.07
C GLU A 578 19.16 4.99 -5.85
N GLN A 579 18.02 5.34 -5.27
CA GLN A 579 16.73 5.23 -5.95
C GLN A 579 15.81 6.39 -5.61
N GLY A 580 15.02 6.80 -6.59
CA GLY A 580 13.99 7.81 -6.44
C GLY A 580 12.77 7.42 -7.26
N MET A 581 11.58 7.84 -6.84
CA MET A 581 10.36 7.62 -7.61
C MET A 581 9.74 8.95 -7.97
N SER A 582 9.39 9.07 -9.24
CA SER A 582 8.72 10.25 -9.77
C SER A 582 7.26 10.30 -9.33
N ARG A 583 6.65 11.49 -9.34
CA ARG A 583 5.22 11.67 -9.01
C ARG A 583 4.26 10.83 -9.87
N TYR A 584 4.66 10.47 -11.09
CA TYR A 584 3.89 9.62 -12.00
C TYR A 584 4.31 8.15 -11.98
N GLY A 585 5.12 7.74 -11.00
CA GLY A 585 5.45 6.36 -10.71
C GLY A 585 6.56 5.78 -11.58
N VAL A 586 7.42 6.61 -12.18
CA VAL A 586 8.66 6.16 -12.79
C VAL A 586 9.66 5.90 -11.65
N LEU A 587 10.02 4.63 -11.44
CA LEU A 587 11.09 4.29 -10.51
C LEU A 587 12.44 4.49 -11.22
N VAL A 588 13.31 5.29 -10.63
CA VAL A 588 14.69 5.49 -11.04
C VAL A 588 15.61 4.76 -10.07
N LYS A 589 16.60 4.04 -10.61
CA LYS A 589 17.71 3.45 -9.86
C LYS A 589 19.03 3.87 -10.49
N VAL A 590 19.97 4.29 -9.66
CA VAL A 590 21.36 4.53 -10.01
C VAL A 590 22.18 3.47 -9.27
N LEU A 591 22.83 2.58 -10.02
CA LEU A 591 23.63 1.50 -9.46
C LEU A 591 25.10 1.86 -9.59
N GLU A 592 25.73 2.18 -8.47
CA GLU A 592 27.15 2.48 -8.40
C GLU A 592 27.96 1.20 -8.61
N ARG A 593 28.95 1.24 -9.51
CA ARG A 593 29.75 0.05 -9.85
C ARG A 593 31.05 -0.11 -9.07
N GLY A 594 31.31 0.79 -8.12
CA GLY A 594 32.40 0.71 -7.15
C GLY A 594 33.76 1.13 -7.72
N GLY A 595 34.15 2.39 -7.49
CA GLY A 595 35.40 2.99 -7.96
C GLY A 595 35.14 4.40 -8.51
N SER A 596 36.09 5.34 -8.44
CA SER A 596 35.86 6.72 -8.92
C SER A 596 35.71 6.85 -10.44
N ASP A 597 36.11 5.81 -11.18
CA ASP A 597 36.23 5.81 -12.63
C ASP A 597 35.29 4.77 -13.28
N ASP A 598 34.49 4.05 -12.48
CA ASP A 598 33.53 3.05 -12.98
C ASP A 598 32.16 3.71 -13.18
N PRO A 599 31.60 3.72 -14.41
CA PRO A 599 30.34 4.37 -14.68
C PRO A 599 29.13 3.68 -14.05
N ASP A 600 28.19 4.51 -13.59
CA ASP A 600 26.96 4.11 -12.93
C ASP A 600 25.93 3.54 -13.92
N GLU A 601 25.19 2.50 -13.52
CA GLU A 601 24.09 2.00 -14.35
C GLU A 601 22.78 2.67 -13.94
N ILE A 602 22.17 3.43 -14.86
CA ILE A 602 20.87 4.07 -14.62
C ILE A 602 19.76 3.20 -15.19
N GLN A 603 18.75 2.90 -14.38
CA GLN A 603 17.55 2.16 -14.75
C GLN A 603 16.29 2.96 -14.44
N LEU A 604 15.44 3.19 -15.44
CA LEU A 604 14.12 3.77 -15.27
C LEU A 604 13.07 2.71 -15.60
N PHE A 605 12.22 2.40 -14.62
CA PHE A 605 11.10 1.49 -14.79
C PHE A 605 9.85 2.31 -15.13
N TYR A 606 9.63 2.46 -16.44
CA TYR A 606 8.56 3.30 -16.96
C TYR A 606 7.21 2.57 -16.97
N PRO A 607 6.11 3.20 -16.51
CA PRO A 607 4.78 2.58 -16.46
C PRO A 607 4.19 2.41 -17.87
N VAL A 608 3.57 1.26 -18.13
CA VAL A 608 3.25 0.82 -19.51
C VAL A 608 1.77 1.03 -19.91
N SER A 609 1.02 1.89 -19.22
CA SER A 609 -0.39 2.12 -19.56
C SER A 609 -0.89 3.55 -19.35
N GLY A 610 -1.12 4.27 -20.45
CA GLY A 610 -2.16 5.28 -20.53
C GLY A 610 -3.54 4.61 -20.55
N ARG A 611 -4.46 5.07 -19.68
CA ARG A 611 -5.70 4.41 -19.21
C ARG A 611 -5.42 3.24 -18.28
N ARG A 612 -5.81 3.40 -17.00
CA ARG A 612 -5.89 2.37 -15.93
C ARG A 612 -5.98 0.95 -16.50
N ALA A 613 -4.83 0.32 -16.74
CA ALA A 613 -4.77 -1.08 -17.10
C ALA A 613 -4.77 -1.89 -15.80
N VAL A 614 -5.62 -2.90 -15.77
CA VAL A 614 -5.59 -3.96 -14.76
C VAL A 614 -4.16 -4.54 -14.72
N GLY A 615 -3.35 -4.10 -13.75
CA GLY A 615 -1.93 -4.48 -13.68
C GLY A 615 -0.95 -3.46 -13.09
N GLN A 616 -1.37 -2.28 -12.62
CA GLN A 616 -0.51 -1.39 -11.81
C GLN A 616 0.04 -2.14 -10.57
N ALA A 617 1.23 -1.74 -10.11
CA ALA A 617 1.76 -2.08 -8.79
C ALA A 617 0.81 -1.56 -7.72
N VAL A 618 -0.22 -2.35 -7.43
CA VAL A 618 -1.25 -1.97 -6.49
C VAL A 618 -0.97 -2.69 -5.18
N GLY A 619 -0.66 -1.88 -4.18
CA GLY A 619 -0.73 -2.24 -2.78
C GLY A 619 -2.07 -2.87 -2.45
N ARG A 620 -2.00 -3.92 -1.62
CA ARG A 620 -3.17 -4.57 -1.06
C ARG A 620 -3.08 -4.48 0.44
N VAL A 621 -4.13 -3.99 1.09
CA VAL A 621 -4.24 -4.01 2.55
C VAL A 621 -5.47 -4.82 2.91
N ALA A 622 -5.33 -5.80 3.79
CA ALA A 622 -6.48 -6.51 4.33
C ALA A 622 -6.77 -6.01 5.74
N VAL A 623 -7.99 -5.53 5.96
CA VAL A 623 -8.48 -5.15 7.29
C VAL A 623 -9.43 -6.25 7.74
N THR A 624 -9.21 -6.80 8.93
CA THR A 624 -9.95 -7.98 9.41
C THR A 624 -10.34 -7.86 10.89
N LEU A 625 -11.52 -8.39 11.22
CA LEU A 625 -12.05 -8.60 12.58
C LEU A 625 -12.12 -10.11 12.89
N GLU A 626 -11.35 -10.93 12.16
CA GLU A 626 -11.26 -12.39 12.28
C GLU A 626 -9.81 -12.90 12.30
N ARG A 627 -8.89 -12.16 12.93
CA ARG A 627 -7.45 -12.49 13.01
C ARG A 627 -7.18 -13.97 13.34
N GLU A 628 -7.89 -14.52 14.31
CA GLU A 628 -7.79 -15.93 14.74
C GLU A 628 -7.98 -16.96 13.60
N LYS A 629 -8.78 -16.64 12.57
CA LYS A 629 -9.01 -17.53 11.42
C LYS A 629 -7.87 -17.46 10.39
N LEU A 630 -7.07 -16.40 10.43
CA LEU A 630 -5.98 -16.14 9.49
C LEU A 630 -4.63 -16.59 10.05
N VAL A 631 -4.39 -16.44 11.37
CA VAL A 631 -3.14 -16.83 12.04
C VAL A 631 -3.07 -18.35 12.31
N ALA A 632 -4.20 -19.06 12.28
CA ALA A 632 -4.26 -20.52 12.50
C ALA A 632 -4.01 -21.37 11.23
N ARG A 633 -3.57 -20.75 10.13
CA ARG A 633 -3.17 -21.41 8.88
C ARG A 633 -1.73 -21.07 8.56
#